data_AF-A0A814LWK8-F1
#
_entry.id   AF-A0A814LWK8-F1
#
_cell.length_a   1.000
_cell.length_b   1.000
_cell.length_c   1.000
_cell.angle_alpha   90.00
_cell.angle_beta   90.00
_cell.angle_gamma   90.00
#
_symmetry.space_group_name_H-M   'P 1'
#
loop_
_entity.id
_entity.type
_entity.pdbx_description
1 polymer ?
#
loop_
_entity_poly.entity_id
_entity_poly.type
_entity_poly.pdbx_seq_one_letter_code
_entity_poly.pdbx_strand_id
1 'polypeptide(L)'
;FEIATGSQPFVNDKIFELYDKIQKWQPQIPEQTLGPDIREFISLLLKQDLRQRPRSYRDILDMPVISSVAVQPSNEEIQFVTMIIENLPQVV
;
A
#
# COMPACT_ATOMS: atom_id res chain seq x y z
N PHE A 1 -1.91 1.80 -2.36
CA PHE A 1 -3.26 1.33 -2.73
C PHE A 1 -3.15 0.16 -3.69
N GLU A 2 -2.74 0.37 -4.94
CA GLU A 2 -2.67 -0.70 -5.96
C GLU A 2 -1.90 -1.94 -5.51
N ILE A 3 -0.71 -1.76 -4.91
CA ILE A 3 0.08 -2.88 -4.33
C ILE A 3 -0.71 -3.66 -3.26
N ALA A 4 -1.49 -2.97 -2.43
CA ALA A 4 -2.22 -3.57 -1.31
C ALA A 4 -3.57 -4.19 -1.74
N THR A 5 -4.18 -3.70 -2.81
CA THR A 5 -5.51 -4.11 -3.25
C THR A 5 -5.50 -4.94 -4.53
N GLY A 6 -4.38 -4.99 -5.26
CA GLY A 6 -4.31 -5.51 -6.62
C GLY A 6 -5.17 -4.74 -7.62
N SER A 7 -5.72 -3.59 -7.22
CA SER A 7 -6.67 -2.82 -8.00
C SER A 7 -6.08 -1.47 -8.38
N GLN A 8 -6.05 -1.20 -9.68
CA GLN A 8 -5.62 0.08 -10.23
C GLN A 8 -6.84 0.96 -10.51
N PRO A 9 -7.11 2.00 -9.70
CA PRO A 9 -8.23 2.89 -9.94
C PRO A 9 -7.98 3.69 -11.23
N PHE A 10 -9.05 3.92 -11.99
CA PHE A 10 -9.08 4.74 -13.20
C PHE A 10 -8.27 4.25 -14.41
N VAL A 11 -7.88 2.96 -14.46
CA VAL A 11 -7.05 2.41 -15.56
C VAL A 11 -7.67 2.60 -16.96
N ASN A 12 -9.00 2.62 -17.05
CA ASN A 12 -9.73 2.74 -18.32
C ASN A 12 -10.27 4.16 -18.57
N ASP A 13 -10.00 5.11 -17.68
CA ASP A 13 -10.57 6.45 -17.77
C ASP A 13 -9.71 7.36 -18.65
N LYS A 14 -10.38 8.26 -19.37
CA LYS A 14 -9.70 9.27 -20.17
C LYS A 14 -9.16 10.39 -19.27
N ILE A 15 -7.99 10.94 -19.62
CA ILE A 15 -7.31 11.97 -18.82
C ILE A 15 -8.21 13.14 -18.42
N PHE A 16 -9.06 13.63 -19.34
CA PHE A 16 -9.93 14.78 -19.06
C PHE A 16 -11.07 14.47 -18.07
N GLU A 17 -11.41 13.20 -17.86
CA GLU A 17 -12.43 12.76 -16.88
C GLU A 17 -11.83 12.51 -15.49
N LEU A 18 -10.49 12.36 -15.41
CA LEU A 18 -9.81 11.97 -14.17
C LEU A 18 -9.98 13.00 -13.07
N TYR A 19 -9.94 14.30 -13.39
CA TYR A 19 -10.00 15.34 -12.36
C TYR A 19 -11.31 15.26 -11.56
N ASP A 20 -12.44 15.21 -12.26
CA ASP A 20 -13.78 15.10 -11.65
C ASP A 20 -13.97 13.78 -10.91
N LYS A 21 -13.45 12.68 -11.47
CA LYS A 21 -13.53 11.36 -10.86
C LYS A 21 -12.70 11.29 -9.58
N ILE A 22 -11.45 11.77 -9.61
CA ILE A 22 -10.55 11.77 -8.45
C ILE A 22 -11.15 12.59 -7.30
N GLN A 23 -11.74 13.77 -7.57
CA GLN A 23 -12.33 14.60 -6.52
C GLN A 23 -13.52 13.94 -5.80
N LYS A 24 -14.30 13.13 -6.52
CA LYS A 24 -15.49 12.45 -5.99
C LYS A 24 -15.19 11.04 -5.50
N TRP A 25 -14.01 10.51 -5.80
CA TRP A 25 -13.66 9.14 -5.53
C TRP A 25 -13.50 8.87 -4.04
N GLN A 26 -14.18 7.83 -3.58
CA GLN A 26 -13.99 7.23 -2.27
C GLN A 26 -13.32 5.86 -2.44
N PRO A 27 -12.04 5.72 -2.06
CA PRO A 27 -11.32 4.46 -2.21
C PRO A 27 -11.96 3.38 -1.33
N GLN A 28 -12.28 2.24 -1.94
CA GLN A 28 -12.71 1.04 -1.22
C GLN A 28 -11.46 0.24 -0.84
N ILE A 29 -11.12 0.24 0.45
CA ILE A 29 -9.97 -0.50 0.98
C ILE A 29 -10.51 -1.79 1.59
N PRO A 30 -10.13 -2.97 1.09
CA PRO A 30 -10.65 -4.24 1.59
C PRO A 30 -10.33 -4.44 3.07
N GLU A 31 -11.35 -4.64 3.89
CA GLU A 31 -11.17 -4.83 5.33
C GLU A 31 -10.65 -6.23 5.68
N GLN A 32 -10.99 -7.23 4.88
CA GLN A 32 -10.73 -8.64 5.22
C GLN A 32 -9.28 -9.07 4.94
N THR A 33 -8.59 -8.38 4.01
CA THR A 33 -7.24 -8.77 3.55
C THR A 33 -6.13 -7.88 4.08
N LEU A 34 -6.46 -6.71 4.62
CA LEU A 34 -5.50 -5.73 5.11
C LEU A 34 -5.68 -5.50 6.61
N GLY A 35 -4.57 -5.59 7.34
CA GLY A 35 -4.52 -5.22 8.75
C GLY A 35 -4.88 -3.75 8.98
N PRO A 36 -5.36 -3.39 10.17
CA PRO A 36 -5.88 -2.05 10.47
C PRO A 36 -4.87 -0.94 10.15
N ASP A 37 -3.58 -1.13 10.45
CA ASP A 37 -2.53 -0.13 10.26
C ASP A 37 -2.29 0.21 8.78
N ILE A 38 -2.27 -0.80 7.90
CA ILE A 38 -2.12 -0.60 6.46
C ILE A 38 -3.35 0.10 5.88
N ARG A 39 -4.55 -0.22 6.38
CA ARG A 39 -5.79 0.45 5.95
C ARG A 39 -5.80 1.91 6.37
N GLU A 40 -5.45 2.20 7.62
CA GLU A 40 -5.37 3.56 8.13
C GLU A 40 -4.33 4.37 7.35
N PHE A 41 -3.16 3.79 7.10
CA PHE A 41 -2.11 4.40 6.29
C PHE A 41 -2.58 4.78 4.89
N ILE A 42 -3.17 3.83 4.16
CA ILE A 42 -3.68 4.09 2.81
C ILE A 42 -4.80 5.14 2.85
N SER A 43 -5.71 5.06 3.82
CA SER A 43 -6.82 6.00 4.00
C SER A 43 -6.31 7.42 4.21
N LEU A 44 -5.29 7.57 5.06
CA LEU A 44 -4.67 8.86 5.40
C LEU A 44 -4.02 9.51 4.16
N LEU A 45 -3.32 8.73 3.33
CA LEU A 45 -2.68 9.22 2.11
C LEU A 45 -3.68 9.59 1.01
N LEU A 46 -4.85 8.94 0.98
CA LEU A 46 -5.88 9.16 -0.04
C LEU A 46 -6.93 10.20 0.34
N LYS A 47 -6.84 10.85 1.52
CA LYS A 47 -7.79 11.89 1.94
C LYS A 47 -7.91 13.03 0.92
N GLN A 48 -9.10 13.44 0.51
CA GLN A 48 -9.24 14.53 -0.46
C GLN A 48 -8.73 15.88 0.05
N ASP A 49 -8.96 16.17 1.34
CA ASP A 49 -8.44 17.38 1.99
C ASP A 49 -6.94 17.24 2.27
N LEU A 50 -6.13 18.01 1.53
CA LEU A 50 -4.67 18.04 1.65
C LEU A 50 -4.19 18.42 3.07
N ARG A 51 -4.98 19.18 3.83
CA ARG A 51 -4.59 19.61 5.18
C ARG A 51 -4.62 18.46 6.19
N GLN A 52 -5.36 17.40 5.86
CA GLN A 52 -5.50 16.19 6.66
C GLN A 52 -4.51 15.10 6.24
N ARG A 53 -3.72 15.34 5.18
CA ARG A 53 -2.63 14.45 4.77
C ARG A 53 -1.36 14.76 5.55
N PRO A 54 -0.42 13.81 5.63
CA PRO A 54 0.96 14.07 6.05
C PRO A 54 1.56 15.18 5.19
N ARG A 55 2.24 16.14 5.83
CA ARG A 55 2.74 17.34 5.16
C ARG A 55 4.19 17.22 4.76
N SER A 56 4.90 16.27 5.35
CA SER A 56 6.29 15.98 5.04
C SER A 56 6.51 14.49 4.80
N TYR A 57 7.59 14.17 4.08
CA TYR A 57 8.04 12.79 3.94
C TYR A 57 8.42 12.16 5.30
N ARG A 58 8.89 12.98 6.25
CA ARG A 58 9.23 12.53 7.60
C ARG A 58 8.00 12.06 8.37
N ASP A 59 6.89 12.79 8.25
CA ASP A 59 5.60 12.42 8.87
C ASP A 59 5.14 11.01 8.45
N ILE A 60 5.50 10.59 7.23
CA ILE A 60 5.18 9.27 6.67
C ILE A 60 6.11 8.20 7.24
N LEU A 61 7.42 8.48 7.33
CA LEU A 61 8.42 7.55 7.84
C LEU A 61 8.21 7.21 9.33
N ASP A 62 7.72 8.16 10.11
CA ASP A 62 7.48 7.99 11.53
C ASP A 62 6.20 7.17 11.82
N MET A 63 5.40 6.84 10.79
CA MET A 63 4.16 6.07 10.98
C MET A 63 4.45 4.62 11.39
N PRO A 64 3.67 4.04 12.32
CA PRO A 64 3.88 2.67 12.82
C PRO A 64 4.01 1.63 11.71
N VAL A 65 3.24 1.76 10.63
CA VAL A 65 3.25 0.83 9.50
C VAL A 65 4.55 0.86 8.68
N ILE A 66 5.30 1.97 8.74
CA ILE A 66 6.58 2.14 8.05
C ILE A 66 7.73 1.88 9.02
N SER A 67 7.65 2.42 10.24
CA SER A 67 8.69 2.28 11.26
C SER A 67 8.77 0.85 11.82
N SER A 68 7.68 0.07 11.81
CA SER A 68 7.70 -1.36 12.16
C SER A 68 8.35 -2.26 11.11
N VAL A 69 8.57 -1.77 9.88
CA VAL A 69 9.32 -2.51 8.84
C VAL A 69 10.84 -2.44 9.11
N ALA A 70 11.28 -1.61 10.06
CA ALA A 70 12.65 -1.65 10.59
C ALA A 70 12.87 -2.81 11.59
N VAL A 71 11.91 -3.73 11.74
CA VAL A 71 12.13 -5.01 12.41
C VAL A 71 12.97 -5.86 11.46
N GLN A 72 14.16 -6.27 11.92
CA GLN A 72 14.96 -7.26 11.20
C GLN A 72 14.05 -8.43 10.84
N PRO A 73 14.02 -8.87 9.56
CA PRO A 73 13.21 -10.01 9.19
C PRO A 73 13.53 -11.16 10.14
N SER A 74 12.50 -11.77 10.69
CA SER A 74 12.69 -12.87 11.63
C SER A 74 13.46 -13.99 10.95
N ASN A 75 14.22 -14.77 11.71
CA ASN A 75 14.93 -15.94 11.17
C ASN A 75 13.97 -16.90 10.43
N GLU A 76 12.70 -16.93 10.83
CA GLU A 76 11.65 -17.74 10.21
C GLU A 76 11.24 -17.20 8.84
N GLU A 77 11.09 -15.89 8.67
CA GLU A 77 10.80 -15.26 7.37
C GLU A 77 11.97 -15.40 6.39
N ILE A 78 13.20 -15.27 6.88
CA ILE A 78 14.41 -15.50 6.07
C ILE A 78 14.44 -16.94 5.57
N GLN A 79 14.24 -17.92 6.46
CA GLN A 79 14.24 -19.35 6.09
C GLN A 79 13.11 -19.69 5.12
N PHE A 80 11.92 -19.11 5.29
CA PHE A 80 10.79 -19.29 4.39
C PHE A 80 11.08 -18.78 2.98
N VAL A 81 11.65 -17.57 2.85
CA VAL A 81 12.03 -17.00 1.56
C VAL A 81 13.17 -17.81 0.92
N THR A 82 14.19 -18.22 1.68
CA THR A 82 15.26 -19.10 1.18
C THR A 82 14.70 -20.41 0.64
N MET A 83 13.78 -21.06 1.36
CA MET A 83 13.13 -22.28 0.91
C MET A 83 12.35 -22.07 -0.40
N ILE A 84 11.63 -20.96 -0.56
CA ILE A 84 10.92 -20.67 -1.82
C ILE A 84 11.91 -20.48 -2.97
N ILE A 85 12.98 -19.71 -2.77
CA ILE A 85 13.98 -19.44 -3.81
C ILE A 85 14.69 -20.73 -4.25
N GLU A 86 15.05 -21.59 -3.30
CA GLU A 86 15.70 -22.89 -3.58
C GLU A 86 14.79 -23.88 -4.32
N ASN A 87 13.47 -23.73 -4.19
CA ASN A 87 12.49 -24.61 -4.84
C ASN A 87 11.82 -23.98 -6.07
N LEU A 88 12.23 -22.78 -6.50
CA LEU A 88 11.75 -22.22 -7.75
C LEU A 88 12.32 -23.03 -8.94
N PRO A 89 11.46 -23.49 -9.87
CA PRO A 89 11.92 -24.24 -11.02
C PRO A 89 12.88 -23.38 -11.85
N GLN A 90 14.09 -23.89 -12.07
CA GLN A 90 15.08 -23.29 -12.95
C GLN A 90 14.47 -23.30 -14.37
N VAL A 91 14.11 -22.13 -14.88
CA VAL A 91 13.64 -21.99 -16.26
C VAL A 91 14.82 -22.31 -17.18
N VAL A 92 14.73 -23.44 -17.87
CA VAL A 92 15.66 -23.87 -18.94
C VAL A 92 15.24 -23.22 -20.26
#